data_AF-A0A940VS05-F1
#
_entry.id   AF-A0A940VS05-F1
#
_cell.length_a   1.000
_cell.length_b   1.000
_cell.length_c   1.000
_cell.angle_alpha   90.00
_cell.angle_beta   90.00
_cell.angle_gamma   90.00
#
_symmetry.space_group_name_H-M   'P 1'
#
loop_
_entity.id
_entity.type
_entity.pdbx_description
1 polymer ?
#
loop_
_entity_poly.entity_id
_entity_poly.type
_entity_poly.pdbx_seq_one_letter_code
_entity_poly.pdbx_strand_id
1 'polypeptide(L)'
;MARKDDILREISQDFETAAEWLLFYEDRKKQYYSDLNYIRDERSMPEVFVRTGTTGNVVIQKVISLEELEQTEKWLLTVELVESILGPKKKTFLAIRREARRKNRKINGHEVWRGYVQRRFAEEMSNIYQVPSDKFWLSEDSITLWWKNMVATARLLAYKTGCRF
;
A
#
# COMPACT_ATOMS: atom_id res chain seq x y z
N MET A 1 20.51 -25.70 11.93
CA MET A 1 19.05 -25.45 11.86
C MET A 1 18.72 -23.96 11.85
N ALA A 2 19.26 -23.14 12.76
CA ALA A 2 19.00 -21.68 12.84
C ALA A 2 19.00 -20.89 11.49
N ARG A 3 19.98 -21.12 10.61
CA ARG A 3 20.10 -20.40 9.33
C ARG A 3 18.89 -20.57 8.39
N LYS A 4 18.21 -21.73 8.41
CA LYS A 4 17.04 -21.98 7.55
C LYS A 4 15.83 -21.18 8.06
N ASP A 5 15.67 -21.11 9.37
CA ASP A 5 14.56 -20.42 10.00
C ASP A 5 14.69 -18.89 9.84
N ASP A 6 15.92 -18.38 9.87
CA ASP A 6 16.21 -16.96 9.60
C ASP A 6 15.85 -16.56 8.15
N ILE A 7 16.19 -17.40 7.16
CA ILE A 7 15.85 -17.15 5.75
C ILE A 7 14.34 -17.15 5.54
N LEU A 8 13.62 -18.09 6.15
CA LEU A 8 12.16 -18.16 6.04
C LEU A 8 11.48 -16.94 6.66
N ARG A 9 12.03 -16.44 7.77
CA ARG A 9 11.54 -15.21 8.41
C ARG A 9 11.74 -13.98 7.52
N GLU A 10 12.92 -13.82 6.94
CA GLU A 10 13.24 -12.71 6.02
C GLU A 10 12.29 -12.73 4.80
N ILE A 11 12.11 -13.90 4.19
CA ILE A 11 11.17 -14.06 3.07
C ILE A 11 9.75 -13.65 3.49
N SER A 12 9.25 -14.13 4.63
CA SER A 12 7.92 -13.74 5.11
C SER A 12 7.80 -12.23 5.32
N GLN A 13 8.83 -11.60 5.90
CA GLN A 13 8.86 -10.15 6.09
C GLN A 13 8.79 -9.40 4.76
N ASP A 14 9.50 -9.85 3.73
CA ASP A 14 9.43 -9.24 2.41
C ASP A 14 8.00 -9.28 1.83
N PHE A 15 7.32 -10.42 2.00
CA PHE A 15 5.95 -10.60 1.55
C PHE A 15 4.99 -9.68 2.31
N GLU A 16 5.19 -9.51 3.62
CA GLU A 16 4.42 -8.59 4.45
C GLU A 16 4.64 -7.14 4.02
N THR A 17 5.88 -6.70 3.87
CA THR A 17 6.21 -5.35 3.40
C THR A 17 5.58 -5.08 2.03
N ALA A 18 5.72 -6.00 1.07
CA ALA A 18 5.10 -5.85 -0.25
C ALA A 18 3.56 -5.81 -0.19
N ALA A 19 2.95 -6.62 0.67
CA ALA A 19 1.50 -6.63 0.89
C ALA A 19 1.02 -5.30 1.47
N GLU A 20 1.74 -4.73 2.44
CA GLU A 20 1.42 -3.42 3.00
C GLU A 20 1.54 -2.31 1.96
N TRP A 21 2.62 -2.27 1.16
CA TRP A 21 2.75 -1.26 0.12
C TRP A 21 1.60 -1.30 -0.88
N LEU A 22 1.14 -2.50 -1.27
CA LEU A 22 -0.03 -2.64 -2.13
C LEU A 22 -1.31 -2.13 -1.47
N LEU A 23 -1.52 -2.39 -0.18
CA LEU A 23 -2.75 -2.00 0.55
C LEU A 23 -2.79 -0.52 0.93
N PHE A 24 -1.65 0.08 1.25
CA PHE A 24 -1.53 1.44 1.80
C PHE A 24 -1.04 2.45 0.77
N TYR A 25 -0.90 2.05 -0.50
CA TYR A 25 -0.41 2.88 -1.60
C TYR A 25 -0.99 4.30 -1.60
N GLU A 26 -2.33 4.45 -1.53
CA GLU A 26 -2.98 5.77 -1.57
C GLU A 26 -2.59 6.68 -0.41
N ASP A 27 -2.50 6.12 0.80
CA ASP A 27 -2.15 6.89 1.99
C ASP A 27 -0.67 7.26 1.96
N ARG A 28 0.19 6.32 1.55
CA ARG A 28 1.64 6.55 1.41
C ARG A 28 1.94 7.55 0.29
N LYS A 29 1.20 7.51 -0.83
CA LYS A 29 1.32 8.48 -1.93
C LYS A 29 0.93 9.88 -1.49
N LYS A 30 -0.17 10.03 -0.75
CA LYS A 30 -0.57 11.33 -0.17
C LYS A 30 0.49 11.86 0.79
N GLN A 31 1.02 11.00 1.66
CA GLN A 31 2.06 11.37 2.61
C GLN A 31 3.33 11.84 1.89
N TYR A 32 3.77 11.10 0.86
CA TYR A 32 4.93 11.45 0.04
C TYR A 32 4.83 12.85 -0.56
N TYR A 33 3.71 13.19 -1.21
CA TYR A 33 3.55 14.53 -1.78
C TYR A 33 3.41 15.62 -0.73
N SER A 34 2.80 15.32 0.42
CA SER A 34 2.79 16.25 1.56
C SER A 34 4.21 16.56 2.03
N ASP A 35 5.07 15.55 2.06
CA ASP A 35 6.46 15.65 2.53
C ASP A 35 7.34 16.39 1.53
N LEU A 36 7.14 16.16 0.22
CA LEU A 36 7.80 16.96 -0.82
C LEU A 36 7.42 18.45 -0.75
N ASN A 37 6.14 18.76 -0.52
CA ASN A 37 5.69 20.15 -0.40
C ASN A 37 6.30 20.81 0.85
N TYR A 38 6.33 20.10 1.98
CA TYR A 38 6.97 20.58 3.21
C TYR A 38 8.43 20.97 2.98
N ILE A 39 9.23 20.10 2.35
CA ILE A 39 10.65 20.38 2.05
C ILE A 39 10.79 21.56 1.07
N ARG A 40 9.92 21.65 0.06
CA ARG A 40 9.96 22.74 -0.91
C ARG A 40 9.68 24.09 -0.25
N ASP A 41 8.72 24.13 0.65
CA ASP A 41 8.29 25.35 1.33
C ASP A 41 9.32 25.77 2.40
N GLU A 42 9.96 24.83 3.11
CA GLU A 42 11.07 25.12 4.02
C GLU A 42 12.31 25.68 3.30
N ARG A 43 12.60 25.27 2.07
CA ARG A 43 13.69 25.85 1.25
C ARG A 43 13.47 27.32 0.88
N SER A 44 12.26 27.86 1.07
CA SER A 44 11.95 29.28 0.87
C SER A 44 12.05 30.12 2.15
N MET A 45 12.41 29.52 3.29
CA MET A 45 12.65 30.23 4.54
C MET A 45 14.14 30.59 4.62
N PRO A 46 14.52 31.87 4.86
CA PRO A 46 15.91 32.23 5.12
C PRO A 46 16.41 31.45 6.35
N GLU A 47 17.58 30.84 6.24
CA GLU A 47 18.34 30.30 7.36
C GLU A 47 18.60 31.42 8.38
N VAL A 48 17.70 31.62 9.34
CA VAL A 48 17.92 32.12 10.71
C VAL A 48 16.52 32.32 11.28
N PHE A 49 16.11 31.50 12.25
CA PHE A 49 15.49 31.99 13.48
C PHE A 49 15.41 30.86 14.51
N VAL A 50 16.49 30.69 15.27
CA VAL A 50 16.37 30.18 16.63
C VAL A 50 16.15 31.40 17.51
N ARG A 51 14.96 31.54 18.12
CA ARG A 51 14.85 32.11 19.46
C ARG A 51 13.59 31.66 20.19
N THR A 52 13.87 31.05 21.34
CA THR A 52 13.02 30.72 22.48
C THR A 52 12.07 31.86 22.88
N GLY A 53 10.80 31.53 23.11
CA GLY A 53 9.83 32.41 23.73
C GLY A 53 8.71 31.59 24.37
N THR A 54 8.59 31.72 25.69
CA THR A 54 7.51 31.22 26.55
C THR A 54 6.13 31.35 25.91
N THR A 55 5.29 30.32 26.10
CA THR A 55 3.86 30.19 25.73
C THR A 55 3.55 29.38 24.45
N GLY A 56 3.43 28.06 24.63
CA GLY A 56 2.23 27.34 24.19
C GLY A 56 2.13 26.78 22.76
N ASN A 57 3.07 26.97 21.85
CA ASN A 57 3.02 26.29 20.54
C ASN A 57 4.29 25.48 20.29
N VAL A 58 4.19 24.16 20.51
CA VAL A 58 5.19 23.20 20.05
C VAL A 58 5.04 23.10 18.53
N VAL A 59 5.82 23.88 17.79
CA VAL A 59 6.03 23.63 16.36
C VAL A 59 6.82 22.34 16.28
N ILE A 60 6.14 21.23 16.01
CA ILE A 60 6.80 19.94 15.76
C ILE A 60 7.52 20.09 14.41
N GLN A 61 8.83 20.34 14.46
CA GLN A 61 9.66 20.34 13.28
C GLN A 61 9.76 18.90 12.76
N LYS A 62 9.21 18.66 11.57
CA LYS A 62 9.21 17.33 10.99
C LYS A 62 10.56 17.10 10.32
N VAL A 63 11.39 16.22 10.91
CA VAL A 63 12.63 15.78 10.28
C VAL A 63 12.27 14.73 9.23
N ILE A 64 12.57 15.01 7.95
CA ILE A 64 12.31 14.09 6.83
C ILE A 64 13.66 13.71 6.22
N SER A 65 13.98 12.41 6.21
CA SER A 65 15.19 11.91 5.56
C SER A 65 15.00 11.86 4.04
N LEU A 66 15.96 12.40 3.27
CA LEU A 66 15.96 12.30 1.82
C LEU A 66 16.04 10.83 1.36
N GLU A 67 16.77 9.98 2.08
CA GLU A 67 16.86 8.55 1.78
C GLU A 67 15.50 7.86 1.94
N GLU A 68 14.72 8.21 2.98
CA GLU A 68 13.38 7.66 3.19
C GLU A 68 12.39 8.09 2.11
N LEU A 69 12.53 9.32 1.62
CA LEU A 69 11.75 9.81 0.49
C LEU A 69 12.08 9.06 -0.80
N GLU A 70 13.36 8.86 -1.11
CA GLU A 70 13.78 8.08 -2.27
C GLU A 70 13.27 6.63 -2.19
N GLN A 71 13.31 6.00 -1.01
CA GLN A 71 12.77 4.65 -0.81
C GLN A 71 11.25 4.62 -0.97
N THR A 72 10.57 5.64 -0.47
CA THR A 72 9.12 5.78 -0.64
C THR A 72 8.75 5.92 -2.11
N GLU A 73 9.47 6.77 -2.85
CA GLU A 73 9.26 6.96 -4.29
C GLU A 73 9.45 5.66 -5.07
N LYS A 74 10.53 4.91 -4.81
CA LYS A 74 10.77 3.61 -5.45
C LYS A 74 9.62 2.64 -5.22
N TRP A 75 9.09 2.59 -4.00
CA TRP A 75 7.95 1.74 -3.69
C TRP A 75 6.67 2.20 -4.38
N LEU A 76 6.40 3.50 -4.44
CA LEU A 76 5.25 4.06 -5.17
C LEU A 76 5.31 3.68 -6.66
N LEU A 77 6.46 3.88 -7.30
CA LEU A 77 6.69 3.49 -8.70
C LEU A 77 6.55 1.98 -8.91
N THR A 78 7.02 1.19 -7.94
CA THR A 78 6.88 -0.27 -7.99
C THR A 78 5.42 -0.71 -7.97
N VAL A 79 4.60 -0.11 -7.09
CA VAL A 79 3.16 -0.40 -7.04
C VAL A 79 2.46 0.04 -8.32
N GLU A 80 2.80 1.21 -8.87
CA GLU A 80 2.27 1.68 -10.15
C GLU A 80 2.63 0.75 -11.31
N LEU A 81 3.86 0.21 -11.31
CA LEU A 81 4.28 -0.80 -12.28
C LEU A 81 3.50 -2.10 -12.12
N VAL A 82 3.28 -2.58 -10.89
CA VAL A 82 2.42 -3.74 -10.62
C VAL A 82 1.02 -3.48 -11.18
N GLU A 83 0.42 -2.33 -10.90
CA GLU A 83 -0.89 -2.00 -11.43
C GLU A 83 -0.90 -1.97 -12.95
N SER A 84 0.13 -1.43 -13.59
CA SER A 84 0.20 -1.33 -15.05
C SER A 84 0.10 -2.70 -15.75
N ILE A 85 0.64 -3.75 -15.14
CA ILE A 85 0.62 -5.13 -15.67
C ILE A 85 -0.62 -5.92 -15.27
N LEU A 86 -1.41 -5.45 -14.29
CA LEU A 86 -2.65 -6.12 -13.91
C LEU A 86 -3.72 -5.95 -14.98
N GLY A 87 -4.34 -7.06 -15.38
CA GLY A 87 -5.55 -7.03 -16.20
C GLY A 87 -6.72 -6.34 -15.47
N PRO A 88 -7.76 -5.86 -16.19
CA PRO A 88 -8.85 -5.05 -15.62
C PRO A 88 -9.50 -5.67 -14.37
N LYS A 89 -9.82 -6.97 -14.40
CA LYS A 89 -10.40 -7.70 -13.25
C LYS A 89 -9.51 -7.61 -12.01
N LYS A 90 -8.21 -7.79 -12.18
CA LYS A 90 -7.24 -7.77 -11.08
C LYS A 90 -7.04 -6.35 -10.53
N LYS A 91 -7.10 -5.32 -11.39
CA LYS A 91 -7.12 -3.91 -10.96
C LYS A 91 -8.34 -3.61 -10.10
N THR A 92 -9.54 -4.01 -10.55
CA THR A 92 -10.78 -3.86 -9.78
C THR A 92 -10.70 -4.57 -8.44
N PHE A 93 -10.20 -5.81 -8.42
CA PHE A 93 -9.97 -6.55 -7.17
C PHE A 93 -9.05 -5.78 -6.20
N LEU A 94 -7.91 -5.27 -6.66
CA LEU A 94 -6.96 -4.54 -5.83
C LEU A 94 -7.57 -3.24 -5.27
N ALA A 95 -8.29 -2.48 -6.10
CA ALA A 95 -9.00 -1.28 -5.68
C ALA A 95 -10.02 -1.56 -4.57
N ILE A 96 -10.83 -2.61 -4.72
CA ILE A 96 -11.82 -3.03 -3.71
C ILE A 96 -11.12 -3.55 -2.45
N ARG A 97 -9.98 -4.25 -2.57
CA ARG A 97 -9.21 -4.70 -1.40
C ARG A 97 -8.67 -3.52 -0.59
N ARG A 98 -8.18 -2.46 -1.24
CA ARG A 98 -7.79 -1.20 -0.59
C ARG A 98 -8.96 -0.51 0.09
N GLU A 99 -10.13 -0.51 -0.56
CA GLU A 99 -11.36 0.01 0.04
C GLU A 99 -11.76 -0.79 1.30
N ALA A 100 -11.70 -2.12 1.23
CA ALA A 100 -12.00 -3.01 2.35
C ALA A 100 -11.08 -2.72 3.56
N ARG A 101 -9.78 -2.52 3.30
CA ARG A 101 -8.81 -2.13 4.33
C ARG A 101 -9.16 -0.78 4.98
N ARG A 102 -9.53 0.23 4.18
CA ARG A 102 -9.95 1.54 4.71
C ARG A 102 -11.21 1.44 5.58
N LYS A 103 -12.14 0.55 5.21
CA LYS A 103 -13.35 0.29 6.00
C LYS A 103 -13.07 -0.49 7.29
N ASN A 104 -11.92 -1.17 7.39
CA ASN A 104 -11.41 -1.89 8.56
C ASN A 104 -12.50 -2.67 9.34
N ARG A 105 -13.40 -3.34 8.61
CA ARG A 105 -14.52 -4.06 9.24
C ARG A 105 -14.00 -5.31 9.92
N LYS A 106 -14.26 -5.41 11.22
CA LYS A 106 -13.96 -6.59 12.04
C LYS A 106 -15.25 -7.18 12.58
N ILE A 107 -15.37 -8.50 12.55
CA ILE A 107 -16.43 -9.26 13.21
C ILE A 107 -15.74 -10.22 14.17
N ASN A 108 -16.12 -10.18 15.44
CA ASN A 108 -15.50 -10.98 16.52
C ASN A 108 -13.96 -10.85 16.55
N GLY A 109 -13.43 -9.66 16.26
CA GLY A 109 -11.99 -9.39 16.21
C GLY A 109 -11.27 -9.82 14.92
N HIS A 110 -11.94 -10.55 14.02
CA HIS A 110 -11.36 -11.00 12.75
C HIS A 110 -11.66 -10.01 11.61
N GLU A 111 -10.67 -9.74 10.76
CA GLU A 111 -10.84 -8.89 9.58
C GLU A 111 -11.71 -9.60 8.53
N VAL A 112 -12.92 -9.09 8.29
CA VAL A 112 -13.89 -9.71 7.35
C VAL A 112 -13.85 -8.99 6.01
N TRP A 113 -12.65 -8.90 5.43
CA TRP A 113 -12.46 -8.24 4.15
C TRP A 113 -12.90 -9.11 2.97
N ARG A 114 -12.86 -10.44 3.11
CA ARG A 114 -13.08 -11.38 1.99
C ARG A 114 -14.51 -11.36 1.47
N GLY A 115 -15.50 -11.56 2.34
CA GLY A 115 -16.91 -11.46 1.97
C GLY A 115 -17.29 -10.06 1.45
N TYR A 116 -16.65 -9.01 1.98
CA TYR A 116 -16.78 -7.66 1.44
C TYR A 116 -16.26 -7.58 0.00
N VAL A 117 -15.06 -8.08 -0.26
CA VAL A 117 -14.44 -8.09 -1.58
C VAL A 117 -15.23 -8.94 -2.57
N GLN A 118 -15.69 -10.14 -2.19
CA GLN A 118 -16.51 -11.01 -3.04
C GLN A 118 -17.74 -10.28 -3.55
N ARG A 119 -18.53 -9.73 -2.63
CA ARG A 119 -19.78 -9.05 -2.95
C ARG A 119 -19.53 -7.81 -3.81
N ARG A 120 -18.61 -6.93 -3.39
CA ARG A 120 -18.31 -5.70 -4.13
C ARG A 120 -17.71 -5.97 -5.49
N PHE A 121 -16.86 -6.98 -5.62
CA PHE A 121 -16.26 -7.35 -6.88
C PHE A 121 -17.31 -7.86 -7.86
N ALA A 122 -18.21 -8.74 -7.39
CA ALA A 122 -19.32 -9.24 -8.18
C ALA A 122 -20.26 -8.12 -8.66
N GLU A 123 -20.61 -7.19 -7.76
CA GLU A 123 -21.41 -5.98 -8.09
C GLU A 123 -20.71 -5.10 -9.14
N GLU A 124 -19.44 -4.76 -8.94
CA GLU A 124 -18.68 -3.88 -9.83
C GLU A 124 -18.52 -4.50 -11.24
N MET A 125 -18.20 -5.79 -11.29
CA MET A 125 -18.06 -6.53 -12.54
C MET A 125 -19.40 -6.72 -13.25
N SER A 126 -20.49 -6.95 -12.50
CA SER A 126 -21.85 -6.98 -13.05
C SER A 126 -22.18 -5.67 -13.76
N ASN A 127 -21.83 -4.54 -13.16
CA ASN A 127 -22.06 -3.22 -13.73
C ASN A 127 -21.22 -2.97 -14.99
N ILE A 128 -19.96 -3.38 -15.00
CA ILE A 128 -19.06 -3.19 -16.15
C ILE A 128 -19.49 -4.05 -17.34
N TYR A 129 -19.86 -5.30 -17.10
CA TYR A 129 -20.13 -6.28 -18.17
C TYR A 129 -21.62 -6.50 -18.46
N GLN A 130 -22.52 -5.88 -17.70
CA GLN A 130 -23.98 -5.99 -17.85
C GLN A 130 -24.47 -7.46 -17.77
N VAL A 131 -23.92 -8.21 -16.82
CA VAL A 131 -24.19 -9.64 -16.59
C VAL A 131 -24.45 -9.85 -15.10
N PRO A 132 -25.36 -10.76 -14.68
CA PRO A 132 -25.66 -10.96 -13.26
C PRO A 132 -24.43 -11.20 -12.37
N SER A 133 -24.45 -10.61 -11.17
CA SER A 133 -23.35 -10.64 -10.18
C SER A 133 -22.86 -12.05 -9.86
N ASP A 134 -23.75 -13.03 -9.85
CA ASP A 134 -23.42 -14.42 -9.49
C ASP A 134 -22.37 -15.03 -10.43
N LYS A 135 -22.30 -14.57 -11.69
CA LYS A 135 -21.27 -15.02 -12.64
C LYS A 135 -19.86 -14.51 -12.31
N PHE A 136 -19.75 -13.50 -11.46
CA PHE A 136 -18.50 -12.90 -11.03
C PHE A 136 -18.17 -13.17 -9.56
N TRP A 137 -18.93 -14.06 -8.90
CA TRP A 137 -18.65 -14.45 -7.53
C TRP A 137 -17.32 -15.20 -7.44
N LEU A 138 -16.34 -14.60 -6.76
CA LEU A 138 -15.02 -15.20 -6.60
C LEU A 138 -15.03 -16.24 -5.47
N SER A 139 -14.45 -17.41 -5.71
CA SER A 139 -14.15 -18.35 -4.63
C SER A 139 -13.08 -17.79 -3.69
N GLU A 140 -13.08 -18.26 -2.45
CA GLU A 140 -12.06 -17.95 -1.44
C GLU A 140 -10.65 -18.30 -1.90
N ASP A 141 -10.51 -19.39 -2.66
CA ASP A 141 -9.24 -19.82 -3.26
C ASP A 141 -8.77 -18.85 -4.33
N SER A 142 -9.69 -18.37 -5.18
CA SER A 142 -9.38 -17.38 -6.22
C SER A 142 -8.88 -16.08 -5.61
N ILE A 143 -9.53 -15.61 -4.55
CA ILE A 143 -9.12 -14.42 -3.80
C ILE A 143 -7.74 -14.61 -3.19
N THR A 144 -7.50 -15.75 -2.55
CA THR A 144 -6.20 -16.07 -1.94
C THR A 144 -5.10 -16.12 -2.98
N LEU A 145 -5.35 -16.81 -4.10
CA LEU A 145 -4.40 -16.97 -5.18
C LEU A 145 -4.09 -15.65 -5.87
N TRP A 146 -5.11 -14.84 -6.16
CA TRP A 146 -4.92 -13.53 -6.78
C TRP A 146 -4.11 -12.61 -5.89
N TRP A 147 -4.42 -12.56 -4.60
CA TRP A 147 -3.67 -11.77 -3.64
C TRP A 147 -2.22 -12.23 -3.54
N LYS A 148 -1.97 -13.53 -3.32
CA LYS A 148 -0.62 -14.09 -3.26
C LYS A 148 0.20 -13.77 -4.51
N ASN A 149 -0.40 -13.89 -5.69
CA ASN A 149 0.28 -13.59 -6.95
C ASN A 149 0.61 -12.10 -7.11
N MET A 150 -0.28 -11.20 -6.68
CA MET A 150 -0.01 -9.76 -6.70
C MET A 150 1.15 -9.40 -5.75
N VAL A 151 1.13 -9.91 -4.52
CA VAL A 151 2.18 -9.66 -3.53
C VAL A 151 3.52 -10.23 -4.01
N ALA A 152 3.53 -11.46 -4.55
CA ALA A 152 4.74 -12.06 -5.10
C ALA A 152 5.32 -11.22 -6.26
N THR A 153 4.45 -10.72 -7.14
CA THR A 153 4.87 -9.86 -8.25
C THR A 153 5.42 -8.53 -7.76
N ALA A 154 4.76 -7.90 -6.77
CA ALA A 154 5.23 -6.66 -6.15
C ALA A 154 6.60 -6.86 -5.48
N ARG A 155 6.80 -7.94 -4.73
CA ARG A 155 8.09 -8.30 -4.13
C ARG A 155 9.19 -8.46 -5.18
N LEU A 156 8.93 -9.19 -6.26
CA LEU A 156 9.92 -9.37 -7.34
C LEU A 156 10.28 -8.04 -8.02
N LEU A 157 9.29 -7.18 -8.27
CA LEU A 157 9.54 -5.86 -8.86
C LEU A 157 10.28 -4.94 -7.89
N ALA A 158 9.95 -4.97 -6.59
CA ALA A 158 10.63 -4.22 -5.54
C ALA A 158 12.12 -4.57 -5.44
N TYR A 159 12.48 -5.86 -5.53
CA TYR A 159 13.90 -6.23 -5.62
C TYR A 159 14.59 -5.65 -6.85
N LYS A 160 13.91 -5.68 -8.00
CA LYS A 160 14.47 -5.17 -9.26
C LYS A 160 14.65 -3.65 -9.23
N THR A 161 13.77 -2.91 -8.56
CA THR A 161 13.80 -1.45 -8.44
C THR A 161 14.70 -0.97 -7.29
N GLY A 162 15.25 -1.88 -6.48
CA GLY A 162 16.11 -1.54 -5.35
C GLY A 162 15.34 -0.94 -4.17
N CYS A 163 14.09 -1.36 -3.98
CA CYS A 163 13.31 -1.08 -2.79
C CYS A 163 13.89 -1.80 -1.56
N ARG A 164 13.82 -1.14 -0.41
CA ARG A 164 14.12 -1.74 0.89
C ARG A 164 12.88 -2.41 1.49
N PHE A 165 13.06 -3.63 2.01
CA PHE A 165 12.03 -4.43 2.70
C PHE A 165 12.02 -4.22 4.21
#